data_AF-A0A7M5UWM1-F1
#
_entry.id   AF-A0A7M5UWM1-F1
#
_cell.length_a   1.000
_cell.length_b   1.000
_cell.length_c   1.000
_cell.angle_alpha   90.00
_cell.angle_beta   90.00
_cell.angle_gamma   90.00
#
_symmetry.space_group_name_H-M   'P 1'
#
loop_
_entity.id
_entity.type
_entity.pdbx_description
1 polymer ?
#
loop_
_entity_poly.entity_id
_entity_poly.type
_entity_poly.pdbx_seq_one_letter_code
_entity_poly.pdbx_strand_id
1 'polypeptide(L)'
;MGHFINIFILLILFIAMVHCKGDQENRYINKDILSPFLLNKVETRRKNRLSHQHYEIVNTDTRKNSSQLVQRFTKKLTNNTVYGHRILISNGYKMLSVLEPKEDGGCSKHQTATVYESSKQRECLVAINAGFFNGDTGQCFGNIISDGELINQFRGLKSVNFGIRDDGSIVTGYLKETDFKEMRHPLLQLVTGVGWILRRGENYLSTSKQHEQCNLDNLQNFFEVRTARTFLGHDSKGNVHIVQVEGKTGLYGISLYESVELLKSFNLVNVINLNGAGSSTLVINDTVVNYPGNTCYNDEGRSNLCDTKVSTILCVHKPDSCIPGQSCSGRGTCFKGKCKCHNDWSGKDCEFNGKMLEKCCWRNYNIVIFMSALIGASVVINVVLCDLFMLYRFRSKDMTQPRRRPKDRLRTYLKETSIISDDESTDILTSAENLLATTSSL
;
A
#
# COMPACT_ATOMS: atom_id res chain seq x y z
N MET A 1 -11.83 38.58 27.39
CA MET A 1 -12.30 38.53 25.98
C MET A 1 -11.16 38.67 24.95
N GLY A 2 -10.11 39.46 25.18
CA GLY A 2 -9.03 39.66 24.20
C GLY A 2 -8.23 38.41 23.78
N HIS A 3 -8.02 37.43 24.67
CA HIS A 3 -7.27 36.21 24.35
C HIS A 3 -8.01 35.22 23.45
N PHE A 4 -9.34 35.19 23.50
CA PHE A 4 -10.14 34.31 22.63
C PHE A 4 -10.20 34.81 21.18
N ILE A 5 -10.17 36.13 20.99
CA ILE A 5 -10.18 36.74 19.65
C ILE A 5 -8.87 36.45 18.91
N ASN A 6 -7.72 36.50 19.61
CA ASN A 6 -6.43 36.19 18.99
C ASN A 6 -6.28 34.73 18.56
N ILE A 7 -6.81 33.78 19.36
CA ILE A 7 -6.79 32.35 18.98
C ILE A 7 -7.70 32.10 17.78
N PHE A 8 -8.86 32.75 17.71
CA PHE A 8 -9.78 32.61 16.59
C PHE A 8 -9.21 33.19 15.28
N ILE A 9 -8.52 34.33 15.35
CA ILE A 9 -7.83 34.93 14.20
C ILE A 9 -6.66 34.05 13.74
N LEU A 10 -5.88 33.48 14.66
CA LEU A 10 -4.82 32.52 14.34
C LEU A 10 -5.38 31.25 13.70
N LEU A 11 -6.51 30.73 14.18
CA LEU A 11 -7.17 29.55 13.61
C LEU A 11 -7.71 29.84 12.20
N ILE A 12 -8.30 31.02 11.97
CA ILE A 12 -8.76 31.44 10.65
C ILE A 12 -7.58 31.64 9.70
N LEU A 13 -6.48 32.24 10.14
CA LEU A 13 -5.26 32.37 9.34
C LEU A 13 -4.63 31.01 9.04
N PHE A 14 -4.68 30.06 9.97
CA PHE A 14 -4.19 28.70 9.75
C PHE A 14 -5.10 27.93 8.78
N ILE A 15 -6.42 28.04 8.91
CA ILE A 15 -7.39 27.46 7.98
C ILE A 15 -7.25 28.11 6.59
N ALA A 16 -7.01 29.42 6.53
CA ALA A 16 -6.78 30.15 5.29
C ALA A 16 -5.43 29.79 4.64
N MET A 17 -4.36 29.55 5.43
CA MET A 17 -3.09 29.03 4.91
C MET A 17 -3.19 27.57 4.45
N VAL A 18 -3.99 26.75 5.13
CA VAL A 18 -4.27 25.36 4.73
C VAL A 18 -5.18 25.30 3.49
N HIS A 19 -6.12 26.23 3.34
CA HIS A 19 -6.99 26.36 2.15
C HIS A 19 -6.37 27.14 1.00
N CYS A 20 -5.34 27.96 1.22
CA CYS A 20 -4.58 28.65 0.17
C CYS A 20 -3.47 27.80 -0.43
N LYS A 21 -3.30 26.55 0.00
CA LYS A 21 -2.65 25.53 -0.84
C LYS A 21 -3.67 24.97 -1.83
N GLY A 22 -4.34 25.89 -2.54
CA GLY A 22 -5.07 25.55 -3.74
C GLY A 22 -4.09 24.91 -4.71
N ASP A 23 -4.47 23.75 -5.21
CA ASP A 23 -3.76 22.94 -6.21
C ASP A 23 -3.30 23.87 -7.34
N GLN A 24 -2.05 24.38 -7.28
CA GLN A 24 -1.50 25.18 -8.34
C GLN A 24 -1.30 24.24 -9.52
N GLU A 25 -2.29 24.21 -10.38
CA GLU A 25 -2.22 23.46 -11.62
C GLU A 25 -1.02 23.98 -12.40
N ASN A 26 0.02 23.15 -12.50
CA ASN A 26 1.26 23.49 -13.19
C ASN A 26 0.93 24.12 -14.54
N ARG A 27 1.24 25.41 -14.70
CA ARG A 27 1.10 26.09 -15.99
C ARG A 27 2.16 25.55 -16.94
N TYR A 28 1.79 24.56 -17.75
CA TYR A 28 2.65 23.98 -18.77
C TYR A 28 3.03 25.04 -19.81
N ILE A 29 4.33 25.12 -20.11
CA ILE A 29 4.91 26.00 -21.12
C ILE A 29 4.84 25.33 -22.48
N ASN A 30 5.17 24.03 -22.51
CA ASN A 30 5.25 23.26 -23.72
C ASN A 30 4.84 21.81 -23.41
N LYS A 31 3.65 21.43 -23.92
CA LYS A 31 3.12 20.07 -23.76
C LYS A 31 3.69 19.19 -24.87
N ASP A 32 4.35 18.11 -24.49
CA ASP A 32 4.81 17.07 -25.41
C ASP A 32 3.67 16.09 -25.70
N ILE A 33 2.88 16.38 -26.73
CA ILE A 33 1.68 15.61 -27.06
C ILE A 33 1.96 14.71 -28.27
N LEU A 34 1.69 13.42 -28.11
CA LEU A 34 1.66 12.46 -29.20
C LEU A 34 0.44 11.55 -29.05
N SER A 35 -0.56 11.75 -29.91
CA SER A 35 -1.79 10.94 -29.93
C SER A 35 -1.96 10.28 -31.30
N PRO A 36 -2.25 8.97 -31.38
CA PRO A 36 -2.66 8.32 -32.62
C PRO A 36 -4.15 8.57 -32.96
N PHE A 37 -4.93 9.16 -32.04
CA PHE A 37 -6.34 9.45 -32.21
C PHE A 37 -6.54 10.94 -32.51
N LEU A 38 -7.38 11.27 -33.52
CA LEU A 38 -7.88 12.65 -33.70
C LEU A 38 -9.16 12.83 -32.88
N LEU A 39 -9.25 13.96 -32.18
CA LEU A 39 -10.30 14.32 -31.22
C LEU A 39 -11.75 14.29 -31.75
N ASN A 40 -11.98 14.26 -33.07
CA ASN A 40 -13.32 14.51 -33.65
C ASN A 40 -13.78 13.59 -34.80
N LYS A 41 -13.08 12.48 -35.11
CA LYS A 41 -13.50 11.58 -36.19
C LYS A 41 -13.34 10.10 -35.84
N VAL A 42 -14.42 9.50 -35.35
CA VAL A 42 -14.61 8.06 -35.42
C VAL A 42 -15.16 7.74 -36.81
N GLU A 43 -14.27 7.50 -37.77
CA GLU A 43 -14.68 6.97 -39.08
C GLU A 43 -14.91 5.46 -38.93
N THR A 44 -16.16 5.03 -39.08
CA THR A 44 -16.57 3.63 -39.16
C THR A 44 -16.07 3.01 -40.47
N ARG A 45 -14.78 2.63 -40.53
CA ARG A 45 -14.24 1.90 -41.68
C ARG A 45 -14.63 0.42 -41.66
N ARG A 46 -14.96 -0.06 -42.86
CA ARG A 46 -15.48 -1.39 -43.22
C ARG A 46 -14.71 -2.57 -42.60
N LYS A 47 -15.48 -3.64 -42.37
CA LYS A 47 -15.09 -4.96 -41.83
C LYS A 47 -13.92 -5.58 -42.62
N ASN A 48 -12.68 -5.34 -42.21
CA ASN A 48 -11.59 -6.27 -42.53
C ASN A 48 -11.84 -7.59 -41.79
N ARG A 49 -12.03 -8.66 -42.59
CA ARG A 49 -12.26 -10.02 -42.11
C ARG A 49 -10.96 -10.52 -41.49
N LEU A 50 -11.02 -10.59 -40.18
CA LEU A 50 -9.94 -10.89 -39.25
C LEU A 50 -9.83 -12.45 -39.20
N SER A 51 -8.64 -13.02 -39.51
CA SER A 51 -8.37 -14.48 -39.54
C SER A 51 -8.24 -15.15 -38.15
N HIS A 52 -8.38 -16.48 -38.09
CA HIS A 52 -8.82 -17.31 -36.95
C HIS A 52 -8.24 -17.12 -35.51
N GLN A 53 -7.19 -16.34 -35.24
CA GLN A 53 -6.82 -16.00 -33.86
C GLN A 53 -6.09 -14.65 -33.74
N HIS A 54 -6.71 -13.72 -33.01
CA HIS A 54 -6.32 -12.30 -32.92
C HIS A 54 -5.49 -11.92 -31.72
N TYR A 55 -5.27 -12.87 -30.82
CA TYR A 55 -4.52 -12.70 -29.60
C TYR A 55 -3.71 -13.95 -29.31
N GLU A 56 -2.62 -13.77 -28.59
CA GLU A 56 -1.82 -14.85 -28.02
C GLU A 56 -2.17 -15.01 -26.55
N ILE A 57 -2.13 -16.25 -26.08
CA ILE A 57 -2.22 -16.61 -24.66
C ILE A 57 -0.90 -17.24 -24.26
N VAL A 58 -0.35 -16.81 -23.13
CA VAL A 58 0.83 -17.42 -22.53
C VAL A 58 0.52 -17.80 -21.09
N ASN A 59 0.66 -19.10 -20.80
CA ASN A 59 0.50 -19.61 -19.44
C ASN A 59 1.66 -19.13 -18.57
N THR A 60 1.37 -18.80 -17.32
CA THR A 60 2.38 -18.38 -16.35
C THR A 60 2.31 -19.29 -15.12
N ASP A 61 3.44 -19.51 -14.46
CA ASP A 61 3.45 -20.18 -13.16
C ASP A 61 3.06 -19.17 -12.08
N THR A 62 1.85 -19.27 -11.55
CA THR A 62 1.31 -18.38 -10.50
C THR A 62 1.88 -18.67 -9.11
N ARG A 63 2.56 -19.83 -8.93
CA ARG A 63 3.14 -20.27 -7.67
C ARG A 63 4.60 -19.85 -7.50
N LYS A 64 5.25 -19.33 -8.55
CA LYS A 64 6.64 -18.88 -8.47
C LYS A 64 6.79 -17.71 -7.49
N ASN A 65 8.00 -17.60 -6.94
CA ASN A 65 8.36 -16.50 -6.04
C ASN A 65 8.14 -15.16 -6.72
N SER A 66 7.40 -14.29 -6.03
CA SER A 66 7.07 -12.96 -6.48
C SER A 66 8.21 -11.99 -6.19
N SER A 67 8.69 -11.31 -7.22
CA SER A 67 9.79 -10.36 -7.16
C SER A 67 9.69 -9.37 -8.31
N GLN A 68 10.28 -8.21 -8.10
CA GLN A 68 10.38 -7.14 -9.06
C GLN A 68 11.83 -6.63 -9.11
N LEU A 69 12.30 -6.32 -10.31
CA LEU A 69 13.63 -5.75 -10.54
C LEU A 69 13.51 -4.55 -11.46
N VAL A 70 13.97 -3.40 -10.99
CA VAL A 70 14.11 -2.19 -11.81
C VAL A 70 15.55 -2.06 -12.25
N GLN A 71 15.78 -1.97 -13.56
CA GLN A 71 17.08 -1.80 -14.17
C GLN A 71 17.07 -0.53 -15.01
N ARG A 72 17.89 0.46 -14.65
CA ARG A 72 18.22 1.55 -15.56
C ARG A 72 19.13 1.01 -16.67
N PHE A 73 18.93 1.45 -17.90
CA PHE A 73 19.76 1.03 -19.02
C PHE A 73 20.15 2.20 -19.93
N THR A 74 21.28 2.01 -20.60
CA THR A 74 21.68 2.72 -21.81
C THR A 74 21.91 1.65 -22.87
N LYS A 75 21.20 1.74 -24.00
CA LYS A 75 21.35 0.79 -25.10
C LYS A 75 21.68 1.50 -26.40
N LYS A 76 22.79 1.10 -26.99
CA LYS A 76 23.18 1.49 -28.35
C LYS A 76 22.44 0.57 -29.32
N LEU A 77 21.55 1.17 -30.10
CA LEU A 77 20.85 0.56 -31.23
C LEU A 77 21.58 0.91 -32.52
N THR A 78 21.18 0.32 -33.64
CA THR A 78 21.80 0.56 -34.96
C THR A 78 21.95 2.05 -35.30
N ASN A 79 20.92 2.86 -35.07
CA ASN A 79 20.87 4.28 -35.49
C ASN A 79 20.69 5.28 -34.33
N ASN A 80 20.80 4.83 -33.08
CA ASN A 80 20.42 5.64 -31.92
C ASN A 80 21.01 5.09 -30.61
N THR A 81 21.12 5.92 -29.59
CA THR A 81 21.38 5.46 -28.21
C THR A 81 20.23 5.89 -27.33
N VAL A 82 19.61 4.93 -26.65
CA VAL A 82 18.42 5.16 -25.84
C VAL A 82 18.68 4.92 -24.36
N TYR A 83 18.02 5.72 -23.54
CA TYR A 83 18.10 5.69 -22.08
C TYR A 83 16.73 5.37 -21.53
N GLY A 84 16.69 4.64 -20.42
CA GLY A 84 15.42 4.31 -19.81
C GLY A 84 15.51 3.29 -18.69
N HIS A 85 14.36 2.70 -18.39
CA HIS A 85 14.19 1.76 -17.31
C HIS A 85 13.44 0.52 -17.80
N ARG A 86 13.91 -0.65 -17.37
CA ARG A 86 13.23 -1.92 -17.53
C ARG A 86 12.80 -2.41 -16.16
N ILE A 87 11.53 -2.72 -16.02
CA ILE A 87 10.95 -3.31 -14.82
C ILE A 87 10.55 -4.73 -15.17
N LEU A 88 11.21 -5.70 -14.54
CA LEU A 88 10.89 -7.13 -14.62
C LEU A 88 10.03 -7.47 -13.41
N ILE A 89 8.85 -8.06 -13.66
CA ILE A 89 7.90 -8.50 -12.64
C ILE A 89 7.76 -10.01 -12.82
N SER A 90 8.28 -10.79 -11.88
CA SER A 90 8.26 -12.24 -12.02
C SER A 90 6.83 -12.75 -11.98
N ASN A 91 6.02 -12.35 -11.00
CA ASN A 91 4.65 -12.82 -10.83
C ASN A 91 3.63 -11.69 -11.09
N GLY A 92 3.42 -11.36 -12.37
CA GLY A 92 2.46 -10.31 -12.77
C GLY A 92 1.04 -10.54 -12.25
N TYR A 93 0.60 -11.80 -12.15
CA TYR A 93 -0.70 -12.18 -11.63
C TYR A 93 -0.97 -11.71 -10.19
N LYS A 94 0.07 -11.65 -9.34
CA LYS A 94 -0.07 -11.20 -7.95
C LYS A 94 0.40 -9.76 -7.70
N MET A 95 1.13 -9.17 -8.63
CA MET A 95 1.90 -7.95 -8.37
C MET A 95 1.54 -6.78 -9.27
N LEU A 96 0.77 -6.98 -10.34
CA LEU A 96 0.47 -5.95 -11.32
C LEU A 96 -1.04 -5.69 -11.35
N SER A 97 -1.42 -4.43 -11.11
CA SER A 97 -2.78 -3.93 -11.35
C SER A 97 -2.78 -2.79 -12.36
N VAL A 98 -3.84 -2.73 -13.16
CA VAL A 98 -4.26 -1.51 -13.87
C VAL A 98 -5.09 -0.71 -12.90
N LEU A 99 -4.80 0.58 -12.72
CA LEU A 99 -5.57 1.46 -11.84
C LEU A 99 -6.15 2.63 -12.62
N GLU A 100 -7.35 3.04 -12.22
CA GLU A 100 -7.99 4.28 -12.64
C GLU A 100 -7.26 5.52 -12.10
N PRO A 101 -7.45 6.70 -12.72
CA PRO A 101 -6.83 7.93 -12.25
C PRO A 101 -7.37 8.30 -10.88
N LYS A 102 -6.47 8.54 -9.92
CA LYS A 102 -6.71 9.02 -8.55
C LYS A 102 -7.48 8.08 -7.61
N GLU A 103 -8.61 7.54 -8.07
CA GLU A 103 -9.54 6.73 -7.29
C GLU A 103 -10.36 5.78 -8.19
N ASP A 104 -10.98 4.77 -7.58
CA ASP A 104 -11.94 3.88 -8.25
C ASP A 104 -13.12 4.72 -8.81
N GLY A 105 -13.51 4.47 -10.06
CA GLY A 105 -14.48 5.27 -10.81
C GLY A 105 -13.92 6.58 -11.41
N GLY A 106 -12.61 6.82 -11.31
CA GLY A 106 -11.94 7.99 -11.88
C GLY A 106 -12.16 8.11 -13.39
N CYS A 107 -12.21 7.00 -14.12
CA CYS A 107 -12.48 7.04 -15.56
C CYS A 107 -13.91 7.47 -15.89
N SER A 108 -14.91 7.01 -15.13
CA SER A 108 -16.31 7.42 -15.33
C SER A 108 -16.53 8.91 -15.03
N LYS A 109 -15.71 9.49 -14.16
CA LYS A 109 -15.71 10.92 -13.82
C LYS A 109 -14.84 11.75 -14.77
N HIS A 110 -14.23 11.13 -15.79
CA HIS A 110 -13.25 11.74 -16.68
C HIS A 110 -12.12 12.47 -15.93
N GLN A 111 -11.68 11.91 -14.79
CA GLN A 111 -10.59 12.49 -14.02
C GLN A 111 -9.25 12.22 -14.69
N THR A 112 -8.28 13.09 -14.43
CA THR A 112 -6.87 12.81 -14.67
C THR A 112 -6.09 13.13 -13.40
N ALA A 113 -5.03 12.37 -13.16
CA ALA A 113 -4.14 12.57 -12.01
C ALA A 113 -2.72 12.15 -12.36
N THR A 114 -1.75 12.68 -11.63
CA THR A 114 -0.36 12.26 -11.81
C THR A 114 -0.21 10.75 -11.52
N VAL A 115 0.84 10.14 -12.07
CA VAL A 115 1.16 8.74 -11.76
C VAL A 115 1.41 8.57 -10.27
N TYR A 116 2.05 9.56 -9.65
CA TYR A 116 2.29 9.58 -8.21
C TYR A 116 1.00 9.54 -7.40
N GLU A 117 0.04 10.45 -7.64
CA GLU A 117 -1.23 10.47 -6.91
C GLU A 117 -1.98 9.16 -7.05
N SER A 118 -2.08 8.64 -8.28
CA SER A 118 -2.80 7.39 -8.55
C SER A 118 -2.11 6.17 -7.93
N SER A 119 -0.78 6.20 -7.79
CA SER A 119 0.00 5.09 -7.20
C SER A 119 -0.30 4.84 -5.72
N LYS A 120 -0.83 5.85 -5.02
CA LYS A 120 -1.21 5.73 -3.60
C LYS A 120 -2.36 4.77 -3.36
N GLN A 121 -3.21 4.54 -4.36
CA GLN A 121 -4.38 3.66 -4.25
C GLN A 121 -4.06 2.22 -3.87
N ARG A 122 -2.87 1.71 -4.26
CA ARG A 122 -2.39 0.37 -3.92
C ARG A 122 -0.95 0.34 -3.36
N GLU A 123 -0.46 1.46 -2.83
CA GLU A 123 0.92 1.57 -2.30
C GLU A 123 1.96 1.01 -3.28
N CYS A 124 1.92 1.48 -4.53
CA CYS A 124 2.75 0.90 -5.59
C CYS A 124 4.25 1.05 -5.27
N LEU A 125 4.99 -0.05 -5.39
CA LEU A 125 6.46 -0.07 -5.34
C LEU A 125 7.04 0.62 -6.59
N VAL A 126 6.40 0.36 -7.73
CA VAL A 126 6.68 1.02 -9.00
C VAL A 126 5.35 1.35 -9.68
N ALA A 127 5.20 2.54 -10.24
CA ALA A 127 4.04 2.92 -11.02
C ALA A 127 4.46 3.60 -12.33
N ILE A 128 3.72 3.38 -13.40
CA ILE A 128 3.95 4.04 -14.69
C ILE A 128 2.63 4.38 -15.35
N ASN A 129 2.61 5.42 -16.18
CA ASN A 129 1.46 5.73 -17.03
C ASN A 129 1.08 4.53 -17.93
N ALA A 130 -0.21 4.42 -18.28
CA ALA A 130 -0.71 3.27 -19.02
C ALA A 130 -1.49 3.66 -20.29
N GLY A 131 -2.83 3.56 -20.25
CA GLY A 131 -3.69 3.74 -21.40
C GLY A 131 -3.70 5.16 -21.96
N PHE A 132 -4.20 5.26 -23.20
CA PHE A 132 -4.48 6.54 -23.84
C PHE A 132 -5.76 7.17 -23.28
N PHE A 133 -5.88 8.48 -23.44
CA PHE A 133 -7.03 9.25 -23.01
C PHE A 133 -7.17 10.54 -23.83
N ASN A 134 -8.32 11.17 -23.72
CA ASN A 134 -8.56 12.49 -24.26
C ASN A 134 -7.89 13.54 -23.37
N GLY A 135 -6.85 14.22 -23.85
CA GLY A 135 -6.11 15.23 -23.09
C GLY A 135 -6.91 16.49 -22.73
N ASP A 136 -8.03 16.74 -23.41
CA ASP A 136 -8.90 17.90 -23.17
C ASP A 136 -10.04 17.55 -22.20
N THR A 137 -10.65 16.37 -22.36
CA THR A 137 -11.83 15.99 -21.56
C THR A 137 -11.50 15.07 -20.38
N GLY A 138 -10.33 14.44 -20.37
CA GLY A 138 -9.96 13.39 -19.40
C GLY A 138 -10.58 12.02 -19.66
N GLN A 139 -11.34 11.86 -20.76
CA GLN A 139 -12.00 10.60 -21.09
C GLN A 139 -10.98 9.47 -21.34
N CYS A 140 -11.09 8.37 -20.60
CA CYS A 140 -10.28 7.17 -20.79
C CYS A 140 -10.60 6.47 -22.14
N PHE A 141 -9.59 5.96 -22.84
CA PHE A 141 -9.77 5.25 -24.11
C PHE A 141 -9.50 3.75 -23.99
N GLY A 142 -10.12 2.99 -24.91
CA GLY A 142 -9.94 1.55 -25.04
C GLY A 142 -10.63 0.73 -23.95
N ASN A 143 -10.40 -0.58 -24.00
CA ASN A 143 -10.87 -1.51 -22.98
C ASN A 143 -9.98 -1.39 -21.73
N ILE A 144 -10.62 -1.27 -20.57
CA ILE A 144 -9.96 -1.17 -19.26
C ILE A 144 -10.67 -2.13 -18.31
N ILE A 145 -9.89 -3.04 -17.73
CA ILE A 145 -10.31 -3.89 -16.62
C ILE A 145 -9.34 -3.67 -15.47
N SER A 146 -9.88 -3.35 -14.31
CA SER A 146 -9.14 -3.09 -13.07
C SER A 146 -9.64 -4.04 -11.99
N ASP A 147 -8.76 -4.91 -11.49
CA ASP A 147 -9.07 -5.90 -10.45
C ASP A 147 -10.37 -6.71 -10.73
N GLY A 148 -10.57 -7.10 -11.99
CA GLY A 148 -11.72 -7.90 -12.46
C GLY A 148 -12.96 -7.11 -12.83
N GLU A 149 -12.99 -5.80 -12.58
CA GLU A 149 -14.10 -4.92 -12.93
C GLU A 149 -13.91 -4.31 -14.32
N LEU A 150 -14.93 -4.39 -15.17
CA LEU A 150 -14.94 -3.75 -16.48
C LEU A 150 -15.24 -2.26 -16.35
N ILE A 151 -14.19 -1.44 -16.35
CA ILE A 151 -14.26 0.02 -16.17
C ILE A 151 -14.69 0.73 -17.45
N ASN A 152 -14.10 0.33 -18.58
CA ASN A 152 -14.38 0.93 -19.87
C ASN A 152 -14.37 -0.14 -20.95
N GLN A 153 -15.34 -0.08 -21.85
CA GLN A 153 -15.39 -0.92 -23.03
C GLN A 153 -15.69 -0.04 -24.24
N PHE A 154 -14.65 0.27 -25.02
CA PHE A 154 -14.82 1.16 -26.15
C PHE A 154 -15.38 0.38 -27.36
N ARG A 155 -16.66 0.62 -27.68
CA ARG A 155 -17.33 0.01 -28.83
C ARG A 155 -16.80 0.61 -30.13
N GLY A 156 -15.90 -0.10 -30.81
CA GLY A 156 -15.52 0.19 -32.19
C GLY A 156 -14.07 0.61 -32.45
N LEU A 157 -13.23 0.80 -31.42
CA LEU A 157 -11.79 0.96 -31.62
C LEU A 157 -11.11 -0.41 -31.55
N LYS A 158 -10.62 -0.87 -32.71
CA LYS A 158 -9.74 -2.03 -32.75
C LYS A 158 -8.32 -1.59 -32.45
N SER A 159 -7.92 -1.81 -31.20
CA SER A 159 -6.55 -1.61 -30.75
C SER A 159 -6.06 -2.79 -29.93
N VAL A 160 -4.74 -2.91 -29.82
CA VAL A 160 -4.09 -4.02 -29.13
C VAL A 160 -4.30 -3.90 -27.62
N ASN A 161 -4.53 -5.03 -26.95
CA ASN A 161 -4.74 -5.11 -25.52
C ASN A 161 -3.65 -6.00 -24.90
N PHE A 162 -3.32 -5.73 -23.64
CA PHE A 162 -2.57 -6.63 -22.77
C PHE A 162 -3.38 -6.84 -21.50
N GLY A 163 -3.56 -8.11 -21.11
CA GLY A 163 -4.31 -8.44 -19.91
C GLY A 163 -3.82 -9.70 -19.21
N ILE A 164 -4.27 -9.87 -17.97
CA ILE A 164 -3.97 -11.02 -17.12
C ILE A 164 -5.30 -11.65 -16.70
N ARG A 165 -5.42 -12.96 -16.86
CA ARG A 165 -6.61 -13.74 -16.51
C ARG A 165 -6.59 -14.21 -15.06
N ASP A 166 -7.72 -14.71 -14.58
CA ASP A 166 -7.88 -15.24 -13.22
C ASP A 166 -7.12 -16.56 -12.96
N ASP A 167 -6.66 -17.24 -14.02
CA ASP A 167 -5.70 -18.35 -13.96
C ASP A 167 -4.24 -17.88 -14.00
N GLY A 168 -4.01 -16.57 -14.11
CA GLY A 168 -2.70 -15.91 -14.19
C GLY A 168 -2.04 -15.93 -15.57
N SER A 169 -2.65 -16.56 -16.57
CA SER A 169 -2.14 -16.49 -17.93
C SER A 169 -2.31 -15.09 -18.55
N ILE A 170 -1.39 -14.74 -19.44
CA ILE A 170 -1.32 -13.43 -20.08
C ILE A 170 -1.98 -13.51 -21.45
N VAL A 171 -2.82 -12.50 -21.76
CA VAL A 171 -3.45 -12.31 -23.07
C VAL A 171 -2.84 -11.08 -23.73
N THR A 172 -2.44 -11.19 -25.00
CA THR A 172 -1.97 -10.04 -25.79
C THR A 172 -2.54 -10.07 -27.19
N GLY A 173 -3.21 -9.01 -27.64
CA GLY A 173 -3.71 -8.90 -29.01
C GLY A 173 -5.01 -8.12 -29.16
N TYR A 174 -5.68 -8.32 -30.29
CA TYR A 174 -6.93 -7.66 -30.63
C TYR A 174 -8.12 -8.47 -30.13
N LEU A 175 -8.82 -7.94 -29.12
CA LEU A 175 -10.00 -8.59 -28.53
C LEU A 175 -11.30 -8.07 -29.16
N LYS A 176 -12.25 -8.96 -29.40
CA LYS A 176 -13.62 -8.67 -29.82
C LYS A 176 -14.52 -8.61 -28.60
N GLU A 177 -15.69 -7.98 -28.73
CA GLU A 177 -16.70 -7.94 -27.66
C GLU A 177 -17.15 -9.35 -27.21
N THR A 178 -17.22 -10.30 -28.15
CA THR A 178 -17.56 -11.70 -27.86
C THR A 178 -16.47 -12.40 -27.03
N ASP A 179 -15.21 -12.03 -27.22
CA ASP A 179 -14.09 -12.68 -26.53
C ASP A 179 -14.19 -12.50 -25.00
N PHE A 180 -14.67 -11.34 -24.53
CA PHE A 180 -14.87 -11.07 -23.10
C PHE A 180 -15.89 -12.01 -22.42
N LYS A 181 -16.85 -12.55 -23.19
CA LYS A 181 -17.89 -13.47 -22.70
C LYS A 181 -17.52 -14.93 -22.91
N GLU A 182 -16.79 -15.22 -23.99
CA GLU A 182 -16.45 -16.58 -24.41
C GLU A 182 -15.13 -17.08 -23.80
N MET A 183 -14.31 -16.20 -23.22
CA MET A 183 -13.10 -16.61 -22.51
C MET A 183 -13.42 -17.50 -21.31
N ARG A 184 -12.80 -18.69 -21.29
CA ARG A 184 -12.89 -19.66 -20.19
C ARG A 184 -12.51 -19.06 -18.83
N HIS A 185 -11.53 -18.16 -18.83
CA HIS A 185 -10.94 -17.51 -17.67
C HIS A 185 -11.15 -16.00 -17.80
N PRO A 186 -11.90 -15.33 -16.92
CA PRO A 186 -12.10 -13.90 -16.97
C PRO A 186 -10.79 -13.13 -16.81
N LEU A 187 -10.76 -11.91 -17.32
CA LEU A 187 -9.64 -10.99 -17.16
C LEU A 187 -9.72 -10.29 -15.80
N LEU A 188 -8.62 -10.29 -15.05
CA LEU A 188 -8.44 -9.49 -13.84
C LEU A 188 -7.89 -8.11 -14.15
N GLN A 189 -6.99 -8.04 -15.13
CA GLN A 189 -6.34 -6.80 -15.53
C GLN A 189 -6.41 -6.68 -17.05
N LEU A 190 -6.69 -5.49 -17.57
CA LEU A 190 -6.61 -5.22 -19.00
C LEU A 190 -6.33 -3.74 -19.25
N VAL A 191 -5.37 -3.47 -20.13
CA VAL A 191 -5.14 -2.13 -20.66
C VAL A 191 -4.99 -2.18 -22.18
N THR A 192 -5.50 -1.14 -22.85
CA THR A 192 -5.38 -0.96 -24.29
C THR A 192 -4.18 -0.06 -24.63
N GLY A 193 -3.40 -0.48 -25.62
CA GLY A 193 -2.31 0.28 -26.23
C GLY A 193 -2.56 0.54 -27.71
N VAL A 194 -1.55 1.06 -28.41
CA VAL A 194 -1.58 1.25 -29.87
C VAL A 194 -0.24 0.79 -30.43
N GLY A 195 -0.25 -0.21 -31.30
CA GLY A 195 0.97 -0.84 -31.82
C GLY A 195 1.30 -2.13 -31.08
N TRP A 196 0.93 -3.27 -31.68
CA TRP A 196 1.44 -4.59 -31.30
C TRP A 196 2.81 -4.76 -31.94
N ILE A 197 3.87 -4.55 -31.15
CA ILE A 197 5.24 -4.44 -31.65
C ILE A 197 5.82 -5.81 -31.95
N LEU A 198 5.80 -6.70 -30.95
CA LEU A 198 6.30 -8.06 -31.07
C LEU A 198 5.16 -9.04 -30.91
N ARG A 199 5.02 -9.99 -31.82
CA ARG A 199 4.13 -11.16 -31.72
C ARG A 199 4.97 -12.41 -31.84
N ARG A 200 4.95 -13.27 -30.82
CA ARG A 200 5.78 -14.50 -30.76
C ARG A 200 7.28 -14.24 -30.99
N GLY A 201 7.77 -13.11 -30.48
CA GLY A 201 9.16 -12.68 -30.61
C GLY A 201 9.51 -12.02 -31.95
N GLU A 202 8.56 -11.88 -32.87
CA GLU A 202 8.78 -11.30 -34.19
C GLU A 202 8.13 -9.94 -34.39
N ASN A 203 8.72 -9.12 -35.26
CA ASN A 203 8.20 -7.79 -35.59
C ASN A 203 6.79 -7.91 -36.21
N TYR A 204 5.82 -7.23 -35.61
CA TYR A 204 4.42 -7.27 -36.00
C TYR A 204 3.85 -5.88 -36.36
N LEU A 205 4.69 -4.84 -36.45
CA LEU A 205 4.25 -3.46 -36.65
C LEU A 205 3.52 -3.22 -37.97
N SER A 206 3.96 -3.86 -39.06
CA SER A 206 3.32 -3.72 -40.37
C SER A 206 1.86 -4.21 -40.35
N THR A 207 1.63 -5.37 -39.75
CA THR A 207 0.30 -5.94 -39.56
C THR A 207 -0.49 -5.16 -38.51
N SER A 208 0.15 -4.74 -37.42
CA SER A 208 -0.48 -3.93 -36.38
C SER A 208 -1.05 -2.64 -36.97
N LYS A 209 -0.28 -1.90 -37.75
CA LYS A 209 -0.72 -0.66 -38.39
C LYS A 209 -1.94 -0.82 -39.31
N GLN A 210 -2.13 -2.00 -39.91
CA GLN A 210 -3.32 -2.31 -40.71
C GLN A 210 -4.55 -2.65 -39.86
N HIS A 211 -4.35 -3.10 -38.62
CA HIS A 211 -5.40 -3.45 -37.67
C HIS A 211 -5.82 -2.31 -36.76
N GLU A 212 -4.88 -1.42 -36.38
CA GLU A 212 -5.16 -0.26 -35.56
C GLU A 212 -6.17 0.65 -36.27
N GLN A 213 -7.36 0.77 -35.69
CA GLN A 213 -8.39 1.70 -36.18
C GLN A 213 -8.18 3.09 -35.56
N CYS A 214 -7.03 3.68 -35.88
CA CYS A 214 -6.68 5.05 -35.55
C CYS A 214 -6.83 5.94 -36.80
N ASN A 215 -6.74 7.27 -36.63
CA ASN A 215 -6.78 8.15 -37.79
C ASN A 215 -5.49 7.98 -38.63
N LEU A 216 -5.63 7.58 -39.90
CA LEU A 216 -4.51 7.17 -40.76
C LEU A 216 -3.44 8.25 -40.97
N ASP A 217 -3.83 9.53 -41.02
CA ASP A 217 -2.92 10.62 -41.35
C ASP A 217 -1.92 10.88 -40.20
N ASN A 218 -2.33 10.68 -38.94
CA ASN A 218 -1.45 10.81 -37.77
C ASN A 218 -0.81 9.48 -37.36
N LEU A 219 -1.35 8.34 -37.82
CA LEU A 219 -0.86 7.02 -37.46
C LEU A 219 0.53 6.73 -38.02
N GLN A 220 0.85 7.21 -39.23
CA GLN A 220 2.20 7.07 -39.79
C GLN A 220 3.23 7.76 -38.89
N ASN A 221 3.04 9.05 -38.64
CA ASN A 221 3.92 9.84 -37.79
C ASN A 221 4.02 9.23 -36.39
N PHE A 222 2.91 8.75 -35.82
CA PHE A 222 2.92 8.06 -34.53
C PHE A 222 3.87 6.86 -34.48
N PHE A 223 4.00 6.08 -35.56
CA PHE A 223 4.89 4.91 -35.60
C PHE A 223 6.36 5.30 -35.84
N GLU A 224 6.59 6.37 -36.61
CA GLU A 224 7.92 6.78 -37.08
C GLU A 224 8.63 7.75 -36.15
N VAL A 225 7.90 8.65 -35.48
CA VAL A 225 8.49 9.71 -34.69
C VAL A 225 9.20 9.14 -33.46
N ARG A 226 10.44 9.61 -33.25
CA ARG A 226 11.16 9.38 -32.00
C ARG A 226 10.56 10.24 -30.90
N THR A 227 10.26 9.62 -29.77
CA THR A 227 9.72 10.28 -28.57
C THR A 227 9.98 9.39 -27.34
N ALA A 228 9.53 9.82 -26.17
CA ALA A 228 9.43 8.96 -25.00
C ALA A 228 8.38 7.87 -25.23
N ARG A 229 8.65 6.64 -24.80
CA ARG A 229 7.77 5.48 -25.01
C ARG A 229 7.67 4.64 -23.75
N THR A 230 6.49 4.05 -23.56
CA THR A 230 6.24 3.03 -22.53
C THR A 230 5.74 1.77 -23.22
N PHE A 231 6.39 0.64 -22.95
CA PHE A 231 6.05 -0.66 -23.51
C PHE A 231 5.65 -1.62 -22.40
N LEU A 232 4.68 -2.49 -22.69
CA LEU A 232 4.24 -3.55 -21.80
C LEU A 232 4.24 -4.88 -22.56
N GLY A 233 4.85 -5.90 -21.97
CA GLY A 233 4.94 -7.21 -22.59
C GLY A 233 5.40 -8.29 -21.63
N HIS A 234 5.79 -9.44 -22.16
CA HIS A 234 6.30 -10.55 -21.35
C HIS A 234 7.44 -11.31 -22.03
N ASP A 235 8.25 -11.99 -21.23
CA ASP A 235 9.27 -12.93 -21.72
C ASP A 235 8.69 -14.34 -21.95
N SER A 236 9.52 -15.28 -22.40
CA SER A 236 9.12 -16.68 -22.64
C SER A 236 8.79 -17.46 -21.35
N LYS A 237 9.12 -16.93 -20.17
CA LYS A 237 8.81 -17.51 -18.86
C LYS A 237 7.53 -16.92 -18.25
N GLY A 238 6.84 -16.05 -18.99
CA GLY A 238 5.66 -15.36 -18.51
C GLY A 238 5.95 -14.35 -17.40
N ASN A 239 7.18 -13.83 -17.31
CA ASN A 239 7.46 -12.65 -16.50
C ASN A 239 6.99 -11.41 -17.26
N VAL A 240 6.34 -10.48 -16.57
CA VAL A 240 5.89 -9.24 -17.19
C VAL A 240 7.04 -8.24 -17.21
N HIS A 241 7.14 -7.49 -18.31
CA HIS A 241 8.11 -6.45 -18.50
C HIS A 241 7.43 -5.13 -18.83
N ILE A 242 7.81 -4.10 -18.11
CA ILE A 242 7.55 -2.72 -18.47
C ILE A 242 8.88 -2.12 -18.93
N VAL A 243 8.90 -1.50 -20.10
CA VAL A 243 10.10 -0.81 -20.62
C VAL A 243 9.73 0.63 -20.90
N GLN A 244 10.33 1.54 -20.16
CA GLN A 244 10.20 2.98 -20.33
C GLN A 244 11.46 3.51 -21.00
N VAL A 245 11.28 4.32 -22.04
CA VAL A 245 12.37 4.99 -22.76
C VAL A 245 12.16 6.50 -22.67
N GLU A 246 13.20 7.22 -22.27
CA GLU A 246 13.19 8.68 -22.19
C GLU A 246 13.21 9.29 -23.59
N GLY A 247 12.61 10.47 -23.74
CA GLY A 247 12.49 11.10 -25.05
C GLY A 247 11.73 12.42 -25.01
N LYS A 248 11.76 13.11 -26.16
CA LYS A 248 10.97 14.31 -26.45
C LYS A 248 10.57 14.25 -27.90
N THR A 249 9.27 14.36 -28.19
CA THR A 249 8.75 14.12 -29.55
C THR A 249 9.46 14.97 -30.60
N GLY A 250 9.97 14.29 -31.63
CA GLY A 250 10.67 14.93 -32.75
C GLY A 250 12.13 15.31 -32.48
N LEU A 251 12.62 15.17 -31.23
CA LEU A 251 14.00 15.50 -30.87
C LEU A 251 14.83 14.25 -30.56
N TYR A 252 14.41 13.46 -29.57
CA TYR A 252 15.13 12.26 -29.13
C TYR A 252 14.18 11.24 -28.49
N GLY A 253 14.70 10.06 -28.18
CA GLY A 253 13.93 8.91 -27.71
C GLY A 253 13.90 7.83 -28.77
N ILE A 254 12.80 7.09 -28.90
CA ILE A 254 12.72 5.92 -29.78
C ILE A 254 11.43 5.91 -30.61
N SER A 255 11.53 5.51 -31.88
CA SER A 255 10.35 5.22 -32.70
C SER A 255 9.82 3.81 -32.41
N LEU A 256 8.62 3.47 -32.88
CA LEU A 256 8.13 2.10 -32.73
C LEU A 256 8.98 1.11 -33.54
N TYR A 257 9.45 1.50 -34.73
CA TYR A 257 10.31 0.64 -35.54
C TYR A 257 11.66 0.35 -34.88
N GLU A 258 12.29 1.36 -34.27
CA GLU A 258 13.54 1.18 -33.53
C GLU A 258 13.34 0.35 -32.25
N SER A 259 12.16 0.42 -31.64
CA SER A 259 11.85 -0.34 -30.42
C SER A 259 11.87 -1.86 -30.63
N VAL A 260 11.69 -2.34 -31.87
CA VAL A 260 11.77 -3.77 -32.19
C VAL A 260 13.14 -4.34 -31.79
N GLU A 261 14.22 -3.65 -32.15
CA GLU A 261 15.59 -4.07 -31.81
C GLU A 261 15.80 -4.07 -30.29
N LEU A 262 15.38 -3.00 -29.61
CA LEU A 262 15.48 -2.86 -28.16
C LEU A 262 14.73 -3.99 -27.43
N LEU A 263 13.47 -4.21 -27.78
CA LEU A 263 12.59 -5.15 -27.08
C LEU A 263 13.00 -6.61 -27.35
N LYS A 264 13.47 -6.93 -28.57
CA LYS A 264 14.10 -8.23 -28.87
C LYS A 264 15.36 -8.45 -28.03
N SER A 265 16.17 -7.42 -27.80
CA SER A 265 17.38 -7.53 -26.95
C SER A 265 17.09 -7.90 -25.48
N PHE A 266 15.86 -7.69 -25.03
CA PHE A 266 15.37 -8.12 -23.71
C PHE A 266 14.66 -9.48 -23.72
N ASN A 267 14.67 -10.20 -24.85
CA ASN A 267 14.01 -11.49 -25.06
C ASN A 267 12.49 -11.45 -24.82
N LEU A 268 11.84 -10.34 -25.18
CA LEU A 268 10.40 -10.21 -25.07
C LEU A 268 9.68 -10.90 -26.23
N VAL A 269 8.52 -11.48 -25.94
CA VAL A 269 7.77 -12.34 -26.86
C VAL A 269 6.56 -11.62 -27.43
N ASN A 270 5.65 -11.15 -26.57
CA ASN A 270 4.55 -10.28 -26.99
C ASN A 270 4.67 -8.93 -26.29
N VAL A 271 4.63 -7.84 -27.06
CA VAL A 271 4.80 -6.48 -26.54
C VAL A 271 3.86 -5.51 -27.24
N ILE A 272 3.22 -4.65 -26.45
CA ILE A 272 2.40 -3.54 -26.91
C ILE A 272 3.01 -2.20 -26.52
N ASN A 273 2.74 -1.16 -27.31
CA ASN A 273 3.04 0.23 -26.94
C ASN A 273 1.87 0.87 -26.20
N LEU A 274 2.18 1.53 -25.09
CA LEU A 274 1.27 2.32 -24.27
C LEU A 274 1.40 3.82 -24.57
N ASN A 275 0.72 4.66 -23.79
CA ASN A 275 0.83 6.10 -23.93
C ASN A 275 2.27 6.58 -23.63
N GLY A 276 2.76 7.58 -24.37
CA GLY A 276 4.16 8.02 -24.36
C GLY A 276 4.31 9.54 -24.32
N ALA A 277 5.36 10.05 -24.96
CA ALA A 277 5.68 11.49 -25.00
C ALA A 277 5.64 12.11 -23.59
N GLY A 278 4.98 13.26 -23.43
CA GLY A 278 4.84 13.94 -22.14
C GLY A 278 4.09 13.15 -21.08
N SER A 279 3.36 12.08 -21.45
CA SER A 279 2.68 11.19 -20.49
C SER A 279 3.62 10.14 -19.87
N SER A 280 4.80 9.92 -20.45
CA SER A 280 5.76 8.93 -19.97
C SER A 280 6.33 9.32 -18.61
N THR A 281 5.78 8.73 -17.55
CA THR A 281 6.18 9.02 -16.15
C THR A 281 6.32 7.72 -15.37
N LEU A 282 7.51 7.48 -14.82
CA LEU A 282 7.87 6.37 -13.97
C LEU A 282 8.07 6.87 -12.54
N VAL A 283 7.32 6.28 -11.62
CA VAL A 283 7.41 6.52 -10.17
C VAL A 283 7.95 5.27 -9.50
N ILE A 284 8.96 5.42 -8.65
CA ILE A 284 9.50 4.34 -7.81
C ILE A 284 9.50 4.84 -6.37
N ASN A 285 8.87 4.09 -5.46
CA ASN A 285 8.76 4.46 -4.05
C ASN A 285 8.43 5.96 -3.90
N ASP A 286 7.30 6.38 -4.48
CA ASP A 286 6.77 7.74 -4.32
C ASP A 286 7.57 8.87 -4.98
N THR A 287 8.58 8.55 -5.77
CA THR A 287 9.43 9.54 -6.45
C THR A 287 9.38 9.36 -7.96
N VAL A 288 9.20 10.44 -8.72
CA VAL A 288 9.39 10.44 -10.19
C VAL A 288 10.88 10.26 -10.48
N VAL A 289 11.24 9.24 -11.24
CA VAL A 289 12.66 8.85 -11.46
C VAL A 289 13.15 9.00 -12.90
N ASN A 290 12.25 9.10 -13.88
CA ASN A 290 12.63 9.43 -15.25
C ASN A 290 12.57 10.94 -15.47
N TYR A 291 13.10 11.40 -16.60
CA TYR A 291 12.90 12.77 -17.07
C TYR A 291 11.60 12.88 -17.89
N PRO A 292 10.54 13.55 -17.40
CA PRO A 292 9.31 13.73 -18.15
C PRO A 292 9.49 14.67 -19.35
N GLY A 293 8.68 14.49 -20.40
CA GLY A 293 8.79 15.27 -21.63
C GLY A 293 8.23 16.70 -21.57
N ASN A 294 7.36 17.02 -20.60
CA ASN A 294 6.75 18.37 -20.53
C ASN A 294 7.63 19.34 -19.75
N THR A 295 7.45 20.63 -20.06
CA THR A 295 8.07 21.73 -19.30
C THR A 295 7.00 22.57 -18.63
N CYS A 296 7.16 22.89 -17.34
CA CYS A 296 6.30 23.80 -16.59
C CYS A 296 7.13 24.85 -15.83
N TYR A 297 6.49 25.93 -15.38
CA TYR A 297 7.12 26.89 -14.48
C TYR A 297 7.07 26.40 -13.04
N ASN A 298 8.17 26.54 -12.31
CA ASN A 298 8.16 26.42 -10.86
C ASN A 298 7.68 27.72 -10.18
N ASP A 299 7.53 27.70 -8.86
CA ASP A 299 7.10 28.85 -8.05
C ASP A 299 8.02 30.08 -8.19
N GLU A 300 9.27 29.88 -8.62
CA GLU A 300 10.27 30.92 -8.87
C GLU A 300 10.23 31.45 -10.32
N GLY A 301 9.29 30.99 -11.15
CA GLY A 301 9.17 31.38 -12.56
C GLY A 301 10.24 30.76 -13.47
N ARG A 302 11.01 29.79 -13.00
CA ARG A 302 12.00 29.03 -13.79
C ARG A 302 11.34 27.83 -14.45
N SER A 303 11.74 27.52 -15.68
CA SER A 303 11.23 26.34 -16.38
C SER A 303 11.90 25.06 -15.89
N ASN A 304 11.11 24.05 -15.53
CA ASN A 304 11.53 22.71 -15.10
C ASN A 304 10.81 21.63 -15.94
N LEU A 305 11.33 20.40 -15.89
CA LEU A 305 10.63 19.23 -16.42
C LEU A 305 9.55 18.80 -15.43
N CYS A 306 8.35 18.50 -15.94
CA CYS A 306 7.19 18.20 -15.11
C CYS A 306 6.43 17.00 -15.68
N ASP A 307 6.02 16.10 -14.81
CA ASP A 307 5.08 15.05 -15.18
C ASP A 307 3.70 15.65 -15.46
N THR A 308 2.87 14.90 -16.17
CA THR A 308 1.49 15.29 -16.47
C THR A 308 0.50 14.43 -15.73
N LYS A 309 -0.69 15.00 -15.53
CA LYS A 309 -1.88 14.22 -15.19
C LYS A 309 -2.21 13.28 -16.35
N VAL A 310 -2.43 12.01 -16.04
CA VAL A 310 -2.77 10.92 -16.96
C VAL A 310 -4.08 10.26 -16.54
N SER A 311 -4.58 9.35 -17.38
CA SER A 311 -5.72 8.48 -17.08
C SER A 311 -5.26 7.28 -16.26
N THR A 312 -5.17 6.09 -16.86
CA THR A 312 -4.81 4.86 -16.16
C THR A 312 -3.31 4.76 -15.91
N ILE A 313 -2.95 4.02 -14.86
CA ILE A 313 -1.58 3.65 -14.54
C ILE A 313 -1.44 2.14 -14.42
N LEU A 314 -0.21 1.64 -14.59
CA LEU A 314 0.20 0.32 -14.16
C LEU A 314 0.85 0.45 -12.79
N CYS A 315 0.35 -0.31 -11.83
CA CYS A 315 0.86 -0.36 -10.47
C CYS A 315 1.50 -1.71 -10.20
N VAL A 316 2.80 -1.70 -9.91
CA VAL A 316 3.52 -2.85 -9.37
C VAL A 316 3.52 -2.74 -7.86
N HIS A 317 2.80 -3.61 -7.17
CA HIS A 317 2.66 -3.61 -5.72
C HIS A 317 3.24 -4.88 -5.09
N LYS A 318 3.20 -4.94 -3.75
CA LYS A 318 3.52 -6.17 -3.02
C LYS A 318 2.57 -7.30 -3.45
N PRO A 319 3.01 -8.57 -3.42
CA PRO A 319 2.20 -9.68 -3.88
C PRO A 319 0.87 -9.78 -3.14
N ASP A 320 -0.22 -9.91 -3.88
CA ASP A 320 -1.57 -10.05 -3.35
C ASP A 320 -1.72 -11.35 -2.56
N SER A 321 -2.41 -11.27 -1.43
CA SER A 321 -2.75 -12.43 -0.60
C SER A 321 -3.99 -13.17 -1.11
N CYS A 322 -4.86 -12.47 -1.83
CA CYS A 322 -6.04 -13.01 -2.49
C CYS A 322 -6.22 -12.33 -3.86
N ILE A 323 -6.98 -12.96 -4.75
CA ILE A 323 -7.42 -12.37 -6.02
C ILE A 323 -8.94 -12.15 -6.04
N PRO A 324 -9.45 -11.19 -6.84
CA PRO A 324 -10.89 -10.98 -7.02
C PRO A 324 -11.60 -12.29 -7.38
N GLY A 325 -12.75 -12.55 -6.76
CA GLY A 325 -13.51 -13.79 -6.92
C GLY A 325 -13.03 -14.97 -6.06
N GLN A 326 -11.82 -14.91 -5.48
CA GLN A 326 -11.39 -15.89 -4.50
C GLN A 326 -12.08 -15.64 -3.15
N SER A 327 -12.55 -16.71 -2.52
CA SER A 327 -13.14 -16.63 -1.20
C SER A 327 -12.07 -16.72 -0.11
N CYS A 328 -11.96 -15.68 0.71
CA CYS A 328 -11.06 -15.64 1.87
C CYS A 328 -11.56 -16.61 2.94
N SER A 329 -11.17 -17.89 2.83
CA SER A 329 -11.68 -19.01 3.62
C SER A 329 -13.22 -19.12 3.72
N GLY A 330 -13.98 -18.67 2.71
CA GLY A 330 -15.45 -18.67 2.78
C GLY A 330 -16.06 -17.51 3.58
N ARG A 331 -15.23 -16.65 4.17
CA ARG A 331 -15.60 -15.77 5.29
C ARG A 331 -15.19 -14.31 5.10
N GLY A 332 -14.75 -13.97 3.90
CA GLY A 332 -14.39 -12.62 3.53
C GLY A 332 -14.42 -12.42 2.03
N THR A 333 -14.27 -11.16 1.64
CA THR A 333 -14.17 -10.72 0.26
C THR A 333 -12.77 -10.22 -0.02
N CYS A 334 -12.23 -10.57 -1.19
CA CYS A 334 -10.97 -10.00 -1.61
C CYS A 334 -11.17 -8.57 -2.09
N PHE A 335 -10.42 -7.63 -1.53
CA PHE A 335 -10.47 -6.22 -1.90
C PHE A 335 -9.06 -5.67 -2.02
N LYS A 336 -8.67 -5.19 -3.21
CA LYS A 336 -7.32 -4.69 -3.50
C LYS A 336 -6.24 -5.64 -2.97
N GLY A 337 -6.39 -6.92 -3.28
CA GLY A 337 -5.41 -7.97 -2.98
C GLY A 337 -5.32 -8.42 -1.53
N LYS A 338 -6.18 -7.87 -0.64
CA LYS A 338 -6.24 -8.21 0.78
C LYS A 338 -7.64 -8.73 1.14
N CYS A 339 -7.70 -9.69 2.05
CA CYS A 339 -8.97 -10.21 2.54
C CYS A 339 -9.63 -9.23 3.52
N LYS A 340 -10.87 -8.84 3.21
CA LYS A 340 -11.77 -8.14 4.13
C LYS A 340 -12.73 -9.16 4.74
N CYS A 341 -12.58 -9.42 6.02
CA CYS A 341 -13.35 -10.44 6.72
C CYS A 341 -14.77 -9.96 7.07
N HIS A 342 -15.73 -10.87 6.98
CA HIS A 342 -17.12 -10.63 7.35
C HIS A 342 -17.33 -10.94 8.84
N ASN A 343 -18.23 -10.21 9.50
CA ASN A 343 -18.63 -10.46 10.89
C ASN A 343 -17.43 -10.50 11.85
N ASP A 344 -17.40 -11.47 12.76
CA ASP A 344 -16.39 -11.66 13.80
C ASP A 344 -15.12 -12.37 13.29
N TRP A 345 -14.96 -12.54 11.97
CA TRP A 345 -13.79 -13.22 11.40
C TRP A 345 -12.59 -12.27 11.32
N SER A 346 -11.40 -12.81 11.56
CA SER A 346 -10.13 -12.08 11.54
C SER A 346 -9.00 -12.99 11.03
N GLY A 347 -7.82 -12.42 10.79
CA GLY A 347 -6.69 -13.13 10.17
C GLY A 347 -6.43 -12.65 8.74
N LYS A 348 -5.37 -13.17 8.12
CA LYS A 348 -4.97 -12.72 6.77
C LYS A 348 -5.87 -13.29 5.67
N ASP A 349 -6.52 -14.41 5.94
CA ASP A 349 -7.46 -15.10 5.07
C ASP A 349 -8.82 -15.32 5.75
N CYS A 350 -9.12 -14.57 6.82
CA CYS A 350 -10.37 -14.69 7.58
C CYS A 350 -10.57 -16.05 8.27
N GLU A 351 -9.47 -16.62 8.74
CA GLU A 351 -9.40 -17.96 9.32
C GLU A 351 -9.80 -18.03 10.81
N PHE A 352 -9.76 -16.92 11.56
CA PHE A 352 -10.01 -16.89 13.01
C PHE A 352 -11.38 -16.32 13.37
N ASN A 353 -12.14 -17.01 14.23
CA ASN A 353 -13.43 -16.54 14.73
C ASN A 353 -13.28 -15.82 16.09
N GLY A 354 -13.61 -14.53 16.14
CA GLY A 354 -13.56 -13.70 17.34
C GLY A 354 -14.42 -14.23 18.50
N LYS A 355 -15.55 -14.88 18.22
CA LYS A 355 -16.42 -15.49 19.26
C LYS A 355 -15.76 -16.67 19.99
N MET A 356 -14.77 -17.31 19.37
CA MET A 356 -14.02 -18.40 19.98
C MET A 356 -12.90 -17.88 20.91
N LEU A 357 -12.36 -16.69 20.62
CA LEU A 357 -11.34 -16.01 21.42
C LEU A 357 -11.91 -15.43 22.72
N GLU A 358 -13.11 -14.83 22.70
CA GLU A 358 -13.77 -14.34 23.93
C GLU A 358 -14.02 -15.46 24.96
N LYS A 359 -14.50 -16.63 24.50
CA LYS A 359 -14.73 -17.79 25.39
C LYS A 359 -13.44 -18.32 26.03
N CYS A 360 -12.32 -18.29 25.31
CA CYS A 360 -11.03 -18.72 25.86
C CYS A 360 -10.47 -17.73 26.88
N CYS A 361 -10.63 -16.42 26.63
CA CYS A 361 -10.14 -15.38 27.53
C CYS A 361 -10.91 -15.38 28.86
N TRP A 362 -12.25 -15.52 28.81
CA TRP A 362 -13.09 -15.60 30.02
C TRP A 362 -12.81 -16.84 30.87
N ARG A 363 -12.53 -17.99 30.24
CA ARG A 363 -12.21 -19.22 30.98
C ARG A 363 -10.90 -19.09 31.75
N ASN A 364 -9.91 -18.40 31.19
CA ASN A 364 -8.62 -18.15 31.85
C ASN A 364 -8.73 -17.08 32.94
N TYR A 365 -9.55 -16.04 32.74
CA TYR A 365 -9.76 -14.98 33.73
C TYR A 365 -10.38 -15.52 35.03
N ASN A 366 -11.39 -16.39 34.93
CA ASN A 366 -12.00 -17.03 36.11
C ASN A 366 -11.01 -17.93 36.87
N ILE A 367 -10.10 -18.62 36.17
CA ILE A 367 -9.05 -19.43 36.79
C ILE A 367 -8.07 -18.53 37.55
N VAL A 368 -7.65 -17.41 36.97
CA VAL A 368 -6.72 -16.48 37.63
C VAL A 368 -7.34 -15.86 38.88
N ILE A 369 -8.62 -15.44 38.83
CA ILE A 369 -9.33 -14.94 40.01
C ILE A 369 -9.41 -16.02 41.10
N PHE A 370 -9.79 -17.24 40.73
CA PHE A 370 -9.93 -18.34 41.68
C PHE A 370 -8.59 -18.69 42.35
N MET A 371 -7.50 -18.75 41.58
CA MET A 371 -6.16 -18.99 42.11
C MET A 371 -5.68 -17.84 43.02
N SER A 372 -5.97 -16.59 42.64
CA SER A 372 -5.63 -15.42 43.47
C SER A 372 -6.37 -15.42 44.80
N ALA A 373 -7.66 -15.79 44.80
CA ALA A 373 -8.47 -15.93 46.00
C ALA A 373 -7.98 -17.06 46.93
N LEU A 374 -7.58 -18.22 46.36
CA LEU A 374 -7.01 -19.32 47.13
C LEU A 374 -5.69 -18.95 47.82
N ILE A 375 -4.82 -18.23 47.11
CA ILE A 375 -3.55 -17.73 47.67
C ILE A 375 -3.84 -16.75 48.81
N GLY A 376 -4.76 -15.79 48.60
CA GLY A 376 -5.17 -14.84 49.63
C GLY A 376 -5.72 -15.54 50.88
N ALA A 377 -6.61 -16.52 50.71
CA ALA A 377 -7.16 -17.30 51.83
C ALA A 377 -6.07 -18.07 52.59
N SER A 378 -5.12 -18.68 51.88
CA SER A 378 -3.98 -19.39 52.50
C SER A 378 -3.12 -18.48 53.37
N VAL A 379 -2.84 -17.25 52.92
CA VAL A 379 -2.08 -16.28 53.72
C VAL A 379 -2.82 -15.91 54.99
N VAL A 380 -4.13 -15.62 54.88
CA VAL A 380 -4.96 -15.26 56.05
C VAL A 380 -5.02 -16.42 57.06
N ILE A 381 -5.24 -17.65 56.58
CA ILE A 381 -5.26 -18.84 57.45
C ILE A 381 -3.92 -19.02 58.17
N ASN A 382 -2.79 -18.86 57.47
CA ASN A 382 -1.47 -18.99 58.10
C ASN A 382 -1.22 -17.92 59.16
N VAL A 383 -1.65 -16.67 58.93
CA VAL A 383 -1.56 -15.60 59.95
C VAL A 383 -2.39 -15.95 61.18
N VAL A 384 -3.64 -16.37 60.99
CA VAL A 384 -4.53 -16.76 62.10
C VAL A 384 -3.97 -17.96 62.86
N LEU A 385 -3.42 -18.96 62.17
CA LEU A 385 -2.78 -20.11 62.80
C LEU A 385 -1.53 -19.72 63.59
N CYS A 386 -0.71 -18.80 63.07
CA CYS A 386 0.43 -18.23 63.79
C CYS A 386 -0.01 -17.49 65.06
N ASP A 387 -1.04 -16.65 64.97
CA ASP A 387 -1.57 -15.91 66.12
C ASP A 387 -2.15 -16.85 67.19
N LEU A 388 -2.92 -17.87 66.76
CA LEU A 388 -3.43 -18.91 67.67
C LEU A 388 -2.32 -19.72 68.30
N PHE A 389 -1.25 -20.05 67.55
CA PHE A 389 -0.09 -20.76 68.08
C PHE A 389 0.68 -19.92 69.09
N MET A 390 0.83 -18.61 68.85
CA MET A 390 1.44 -17.67 69.78
C MET A 390 0.63 -17.53 71.08
N LEU A 391 -0.71 -17.44 70.97
CA LEU A 391 -1.61 -17.44 72.13
C LEU A 391 -1.52 -18.75 72.92
N TYR A 392 -1.46 -19.89 72.24
CA TYR A 392 -1.28 -21.20 72.87
C TYR A 392 0.06 -21.28 73.62
N ARG A 393 1.16 -20.86 72.98
CA ARG A 393 2.50 -20.79 73.60
C ARG A 393 2.52 -19.88 74.82
N PHE A 394 1.91 -18.70 74.74
CA PHE A 394 1.81 -17.75 75.84
C PHE A 394 1.09 -18.37 77.05
N ARG A 395 -0.07 -19.00 76.80
CA ARG A 395 -0.87 -19.66 77.84
C ARG A 395 -0.17 -20.89 78.45
N SER A 396 0.64 -21.61 77.65
CA SER A 396 1.43 -22.75 78.15
C SER A 396 2.61 -22.32 79.05
N LYS A 397 3.20 -21.15 78.80
CA LYS A 397 4.30 -20.60 79.60
C LYS A 397 3.82 -20.07 80.96
N ASP A 398 2.59 -19.57 81.04
CA ASP A 398 2.01 -19.12 82.31
C ASP A 398 1.74 -20.26 83.31
N MET A 399 1.61 -21.51 82.85
CA MET A 399 1.39 -22.66 83.72
C MET A 399 2.68 -23.35 84.21
N THR A 400 3.87 -22.92 83.77
CA THR A 400 5.13 -23.67 84.03
C THR A 400 6.23 -22.87 84.75
N GLN A 401 5.96 -21.67 85.29
CA GLN A 401 6.95 -20.95 86.10
C GLN A 401 6.52 -20.73 87.57
N PRO A 402 7.36 -21.05 88.57
CA PRO A 402 7.10 -20.72 89.96
C PRO A 402 7.34 -19.22 90.22
N ARG A 403 6.44 -18.61 91.01
CA ARG A 403 6.45 -17.20 91.45
C ARG A 403 7.84 -16.77 91.96
N ARG A 404 8.50 -15.84 91.27
CA ARG A 404 9.64 -15.05 91.81
C ARG A 404 9.18 -13.63 92.17
N ARG A 405 9.74 -13.09 93.26
CA ARG A 405 9.33 -11.84 93.91
C ARG A 405 9.59 -10.59 93.03
N PRO A 406 8.82 -9.49 93.22
CA PRO A 406 8.78 -8.36 92.28
C PRO A 406 10.05 -7.49 92.21
N LYS A 407 10.95 -7.56 93.21
CA LYS A 407 12.08 -6.62 93.33
C LYS A 407 13.25 -6.91 92.39
N ASP A 408 13.40 -8.14 91.90
CA ASP A 408 14.52 -8.50 91.01
C ASP A 408 14.21 -8.25 89.51
N ARG A 409 12.95 -7.99 89.15
CA ARG A 409 12.56 -7.67 87.77
C ARG A 409 12.92 -6.24 87.37
N LEU A 410 12.82 -5.27 88.27
CA LEU A 410 13.05 -3.85 87.93
C LEU A 410 14.54 -3.54 87.71
N ARG A 411 15.43 -4.19 88.46
CA ARG A 411 16.90 -4.04 88.30
C ARG A 411 17.46 -4.69 87.03
N THR A 412 16.81 -5.72 86.52
CA THR A 412 17.27 -6.42 85.30
C THR A 412 16.78 -5.70 84.03
N TYR A 413 15.55 -5.15 84.07
CA TYR A 413 15.01 -4.36 82.95
C TYR A 413 15.68 -3.00 82.74
N LEU A 414 16.17 -2.34 83.80
CA LEU A 414 16.87 -1.06 83.69
C LEU A 414 18.34 -1.20 83.26
N LYS A 415 18.90 -2.42 83.27
CA LYS A 415 20.31 -2.68 82.93
C LYS A 415 20.52 -3.15 81.48
N GLU A 416 19.47 -3.56 80.79
CA GLU A 416 19.55 -4.06 79.40
C GLU A 416 19.15 -3.03 78.33
N THR A 417 18.69 -1.82 78.70
CA THR A 417 18.17 -0.84 77.73
C THR A 417 18.72 0.60 77.80
N SER A 418 19.71 0.93 78.61
CA SER A 418 20.35 2.27 78.53
C SER A 418 21.56 2.28 77.58
N ILE A 419 21.29 2.55 76.30
CA ILE A 419 22.03 3.62 75.64
C ILE A 419 21.31 4.89 76.07
N ILE A 420 21.86 5.60 77.06
CA ILE A 420 21.86 7.06 77.30
C ILE A 420 22.36 7.27 78.74
N SER A 421 23.29 8.21 78.89
CA SER A 421 24.18 8.48 80.03
C SER A 421 23.52 9.21 81.23
N ASP A 422 24.16 9.06 82.39
CA ASP A 422 23.65 9.27 83.76
C ASP A 422 23.18 10.68 84.17
N ASP A 423 23.38 11.73 83.37
CA ASP A 423 23.16 13.12 83.81
C ASP A 423 21.73 13.67 83.63
N GLU A 424 20.83 12.95 82.94
CA GLU A 424 19.40 13.34 82.79
C GLU A 424 18.44 12.56 83.73
N SER A 425 18.96 11.61 84.50
CA SER A 425 18.14 10.68 85.32
C SER A 425 17.65 11.28 86.63
N THR A 426 18.34 12.29 87.17
CA THR A 426 18.01 12.94 88.44
C THR A 426 16.85 13.93 88.34
N ASP A 427 16.64 14.56 87.17
CA ASP A 427 15.60 15.58 86.99
C ASP A 427 14.20 14.99 86.73
N ILE A 428 14.12 13.76 86.24
CA ILE A 428 12.83 13.09 85.97
C ILE A 428 12.25 12.48 87.26
N LEU A 429 13.10 12.08 88.21
CA LEU A 429 12.70 11.51 89.50
C LEU A 429 12.12 12.57 90.45
N THR A 430 12.68 13.79 90.46
CA THR A 430 12.15 14.93 91.25
C THR A 430 10.82 15.47 90.69
N SER A 431 10.58 15.36 89.39
CA SER A 431 9.30 15.75 88.78
C SER A 431 8.15 14.76 89.06
N ALA A 432 8.45 13.47 89.26
CA ALA A 432 7.46 12.45 89.58
C ALA A 432 7.02 12.48 91.06
N GLU A 433 7.90 12.89 91.98
CA GLU A 433 7.55 13.04 93.40
C GLU A 433 6.62 14.24 93.66
N ASN A 434 6.73 15.32 92.87
CA ASN A 434 5.86 16.50 93.00
C ASN A 434 4.43 16.29 92.46
N LEU A 435 4.22 15.31 91.57
CA LEU A 435 2.90 14.95 91.01
C LEU A 435 2.10 14.00 91.90
N LEU A 436 2.75 13.30 92.85
CA LEU A 436 2.10 12.42 93.81
C LEU A 436 1.76 13.12 95.15
N ALA A 437 2.30 14.31 95.41
CA ALA A 437 2.03 15.10 96.62
C ALA A 437 0.81 16.06 96.50
N THR A 438 0.22 16.21 95.33
CA THR A 438 -0.89 17.17 95.09
C THR A 438 -2.29 16.51 95.01
N THR A 439 -2.40 15.21 95.25
CA THR A 439 -3.70 14.50 95.35
C THR A 439 -4.18 14.27 96.79
N SER A 440 -3.68 15.06 97.75
CA SER A 440 -4.15 15.09 99.14
C SER A 440 -4.58 16.50 99.60
N SER A 441 -5.53 17.13 98.89
CA SER A 441 -6.47 18.14 99.43
C SER A 441 -7.40 18.67 98.33
N LEU A 442 -8.49 17.95 98.05
CA LEU A 442 -9.85 18.44 97.70
C LEU A 442 -10.70 17.29 97.15
#